data_AF-A0AAV0C7L5-F1
#
_entry.id   AF-A0AAV0C7L5-F1
#
_cell.length_a   1.000
_cell.length_b   1.000
_cell.length_c   1.000
_cell.angle_alpha   90.00
_cell.angle_beta   90.00
_cell.angle_gamma   90.00
#
_symmetry.space_group_name_H-M   'P 1'
#
loop_
_entity.id
_entity.type
_entity.pdbx_description
1 polymer ?
#
loop_
_entity_poly.entity_id
_entity_poly.type
_entity_poly.pdbx_seq_one_letter_code
_entity_poly.pdbx_strand_id
1 'polypeptide(L)'
;MEMRVVEDIAIGRNLTPPILPIAAALHDSSRFSHCSACFSPLHDSPDSQSAPLHFLRYCSRRCSSLDSSLHFSSAEFHLLRHSPAPTLPETSDLRLSLRLLHLFETLRLFSRDSALDRIGGLMTNRAELLRKEIQEDMETCEEYEEVSERIREGARAMAAARRMRDGLNLESSLAEDCAVEEAVLCLVLTNAVEVQDRTGCSVGVAVYGPRFSWINHSCSPNSSYWFSTVPSSGAASSGLIHPKPTDGDNRNGSELINTKISFKFLSSLGIEEGYGPSLIIRSIKNIKQGEELLITYTDLLQPKVVRG
;
A
#
# COMPACT_ATOMS: atom_id res chain seq x y z
N MET A 1 -16.78 -6.75 0.53
CA MET A 1 -17.00 -5.42 -0.09
C MET A 1 -16.64 -5.59 -1.55
N GLU A 2 -17.52 -5.16 -2.45
CA GLU A 2 -17.31 -5.27 -3.89
C GLU A 2 -17.44 -3.88 -4.53
N MET A 3 -16.65 -3.60 -5.55
CA MET A 3 -16.84 -2.41 -6.38
C MET A 3 -17.73 -2.77 -7.57
N ARG A 4 -18.77 -1.97 -7.82
CA ARG A 4 -19.73 -2.18 -8.91
C ARG A 4 -19.86 -0.97 -9.79
N VAL A 5 -20.20 -1.22 -11.05
CA VAL A 5 -20.31 -0.19 -12.08
C VAL A 5 -21.68 0.48 -12.03
N VAL A 6 -21.71 1.82 -12.13
CA VAL A 6 -22.92 2.64 -11.97
C VAL A 6 -23.82 2.63 -13.22
N GLU A 7 -23.24 2.42 -14.41
CA GLU A 7 -23.91 2.46 -15.71
C GLU A 7 -23.30 1.44 -16.68
N ASP A 8 -23.86 1.28 -17.88
CA ASP A 8 -23.26 0.45 -18.92
C ASP A 8 -21.96 1.08 -19.44
N ILE A 9 -20.87 0.31 -19.42
CA ILE A 9 -19.55 0.76 -19.82
C ILE A 9 -19.10 0.04 -21.08
N ALA A 10 -18.81 0.83 -22.12
CA ALA A 10 -18.12 0.35 -23.31
C ALA A 10 -16.64 0.02 -23.01
N ILE A 11 -16.06 -0.89 -23.77
CA ILE A 11 -14.63 -1.20 -23.75
C ILE A 11 -13.77 0.07 -23.93
N GLY A 12 -12.66 0.14 -23.20
CA GLY A 12 -11.68 1.21 -23.32
C GLY A 12 -12.09 2.53 -22.67
N ARG A 13 -13.03 2.54 -21.72
CA ARG A 13 -13.39 3.73 -20.95
C ARG A 13 -12.69 3.77 -19.61
N ASN A 14 -12.21 4.96 -19.22
CA ASN A 14 -11.67 5.18 -17.88
C ASN A 14 -12.83 5.19 -16.88
N LEU A 15 -12.74 4.35 -15.86
CA LEU A 15 -13.76 4.12 -14.84
C LEU A 15 -13.62 5.07 -13.65
N THR A 16 -12.40 5.57 -13.44
CA THR A 16 -12.08 6.46 -12.33
C THR A 16 -11.32 7.69 -12.82
N PRO A 17 -11.42 8.83 -12.12
CA PRO A 17 -10.35 9.81 -12.17
C PRO A 17 -9.04 9.19 -11.66
N PRO A 18 -7.88 9.85 -11.87
CA PRO A 18 -6.63 9.46 -11.24
C PRO A 18 -6.81 9.30 -9.73
N ILE A 19 -6.54 8.11 -9.22
CA ILE A 19 -6.61 7.77 -7.80
C ILE A 19 -5.21 7.99 -7.23
N LEU A 20 -5.10 8.85 -6.22
CA LEU A 20 -3.83 9.04 -5.51
C LEU A 20 -3.61 7.90 -4.50
N PRO A 21 -2.35 7.47 -4.29
CA PRO A 21 -2.03 6.49 -3.27
C PRO A 21 -2.18 7.14 -1.88
N ILE A 22 -2.54 6.37 -0.86
CA ILE A 22 -2.49 6.81 0.54
C ILE A 22 -1.03 7.03 0.95
N ALA A 23 -0.16 6.09 0.55
CA ALA A 23 1.27 6.18 0.72
C ALA A 23 1.95 5.35 -0.37
N ALA A 24 3.18 5.72 -0.70
CA ALA A 24 4.02 4.99 -1.65
C ALA A 24 5.48 5.01 -1.16
N ALA A 25 6.26 4.01 -1.55
CA ALA A 25 7.69 3.92 -1.30
C ALA A 25 8.41 3.33 -2.54
N LEU A 26 9.49 3.97 -3.00
CA LEU A 26 10.33 3.40 -4.05
C LEU A 26 10.97 2.09 -3.57
N HIS A 27 11.33 1.19 -4.48
CA HIS A 27 12.28 0.10 -4.18
C HIS A 27 13.65 0.66 -3.86
N ASP A 28 14.44 -0.06 -3.08
CA ASP A 28 15.75 0.36 -2.60
C ASP A 28 16.72 0.62 -3.76
N SER A 29 16.61 -0.20 -4.81
CA SER A 29 17.33 -0.05 -6.10
C SER A 29 16.93 1.20 -6.89
N SER A 30 15.71 1.72 -6.68
CA SER A 30 15.14 2.84 -7.42
C SER A 30 15.24 4.18 -6.68
N ARG A 31 15.63 4.19 -5.39
CA ARG A 31 15.69 5.40 -4.55
C ARG A 31 16.58 6.53 -5.10
N PHE A 32 17.62 6.18 -5.85
CA PHE A 32 18.57 7.16 -6.39
C PHE A 32 18.34 7.52 -7.86
N SER A 33 17.55 6.71 -8.57
CA SER A 33 17.21 6.91 -9.99
C SER A 33 15.83 7.54 -10.18
N HIS A 34 14.97 7.53 -9.17
CA HIS A 34 13.61 8.08 -9.23
C HIS A 34 13.34 9.09 -8.12
N CYS A 35 12.41 10.01 -8.38
CA CYS A 35 11.92 10.96 -7.40
C CYS A 35 11.14 10.21 -6.30
N SER A 36 11.54 10.36 -5.04
CA SER A 36 10.92 9.69 -3.90
C SER A 36 9.47 10.09 -3.67
N ALA A 37 9.06 11.28 -4.14
CA ALA A 37 7.69 11.75 -4.02
C ALA A 37 6.77 11.28 -5.16
N CYS A 38 7.17 11.44 -6.43
CA CYS A 38 6.28 11.22 -7.58
C CYS A 38 6.67 10.05 -8.49
N PHE A 39 7.77 9.36 -8.16
CA PHE A 39 8.32 8.22 -8.90
C PHE A 39 8.70 8.54 -10.36
N SER A 40 8.81 9.82 -10.72
CA SER A 40 9.36 10.19 -12.02
C SER A 40 10.87 9.89 -12.06
N PRO A 41 11.40 9.35 -13.17
CA PRO A 41 12.83 9.18 -13.35
C PRO A 41 13.57 10.50 -13.17
N LEU A 42 14.70 10.45 -12.48
CA LEU A 42 15.60 11.58 -12.34
C LEU A 42 16.61 11.53 -13.48
N HIS A 43 16.81 12.65 -14.15
CA HIS A 43 17.95 12.79 -15.05
C HIS A 43 19.22 12.85 -14.20
N ASP A 44 20.23 12.07 -14.57
CA ASP A 44 21.54 12.14 -13.93
C ASP A 44 22.06 13.57 -14.02
N SER A 45 22.10 14.27 -12.88
CA SER A 45 22.86 15.50 -12.77
C SER A 45 24.31 15.12 -12.42
N PRO A 46 25.29 15.44 -13.28
CA PRO A 46 26.70 15.14 -13.02
C PRO A 46 27.26 15.83 -11.75
N ASP A 47 26.52 16.79 -11.16
CA ASP A 47 26.97 17.61 -10.02
C ASP A 47 26.45 17.17 -8.64
N SER A 48 25.77 16.03 -8.51
CA SER A 48 25.27 15.56 -7.20
C SER A 48 26.31 14.81 -6.33
N GLN A 49 27.58 15.20 -6.40
CA GLN A 49 28.65 14.73 -5.49
C GLN A 49 28.68 15.50 -4.16
N SER A 50 27.51 15.83 -3.58
CA SER A 50 27.44 16.34 -2.21
C SER A 50 26.72 15.36 -1.29
N ALA A 51 27.53 14.81 -0.37
CA ALA A 51 27.23 14.09 0.88
C ALA A 51 26.24 12.89 0.89
N PRO A 52 26.63 11.73 1.45
CA PRO A 52 25.86 10.48 1.50
C PRO A 52 24.73 10.45 2.55
N LEU A 53 24.26 11.61 3.03
CA LEU A 53 23.28 11.69 4.13
C LEU A 53 21.82 11.71 3.66
N HIS A 54 21.58 11.83 2.35
CA HIS A 54 20.24 11.93 1.79
C HIS A 54 19.83 10.61 1.14
N PHE A 55 19.00 9.85 1.86
CA PHE A 55 18.42 8.58 1.37
C PHE A 55 17.39 8.76 0.25
N LEU A 56 16.92 9.99 0.02
CA LEU A 56 15.86 10.34 -0.91
C LEU A 56 16.32 11.41 -1.89
N ARG A 57 15.74 11.39 -3.10
CA ARG A 57 15.97 12.40 -4.16
C ARG A 57 14.64 12.92 -4.69
N TYR A 58 14.60 14.20 -5.07
CA TYR A 58 13.38 14.84 -5.56
C TYR A 58 13.62 15.55 -6.89
N CYS A 59 12.67 15.47 -7.82
CA CYS A 59 12.77 16.16 -9.11
C CYS A 59 12.46 17.67 -9.03
N SER A 60 11.86 18.13 -7.93
CA SER A 60 11.48 19.54 -7.75
C SER A 60 11.33 19.90 -6.27
N ARG A 61 11.33 21.21 -5.97
CA ARG A 61 11.02 21.71 -4.62
C ARG A 61 9.61 21.32 -4.15
N ARG A 62 8.63 21.26 -5.06
CA ARG A 62 7.27 20.79 -4.77
C ARG A 62 7.29 19.33 -4.31
N CYS A 63 8.00 18.45 -5.00
CA CYS A 63 8.12 17.06 -4.58
C CYS A 63 8.80 16.93 -3.22
N SER A 64 9.85 17.72 -2.98
CA SER A 64 10.52 17.75 -1.67
C SER A 64 9.59 18.24 -0.56
N SER A 65 8.79 19.28 -0.78
CA SER A 65 7.86 19.78 0.25
C SER A 65 6.72 18.80 0.56
N LEU A 66 6.30 17.99 -0.42
CA LEU A 66 5.23 17.00 -0.25
C LEU A 66 5.68 15.76 0.54
N ASP A 67 6.91 15.30 0.34
CA ASP A 67 7.36 14.00 0.87
C ASP A 67 8.36 14.12 2.04
N SER A 68 9.19 15.16 2.06
CA SER A 68 10.30 15.23 3.02
C SER A 68 9.84 15.26 4.47
N SER A 69 8.72 15.92 4.80
CA SER A 69 8.19 15.90 6.17
C SER A 69 7.78 14.49 6.57
N LEU A 70 7.08 13.78 5.68
CA LEU A 70 6.60 12.42 5.91
C LEU A 70 7.77 11.44 6.09
N HIS A 71 8.85 11.60 5.33
CA HIS A 71 10.06 10.79 5.47
C HIS A 71 10.64 10.80 6.90
N PHE A 72 10.70 11.98 7.51
CA PHE A 72 11.22 12.10 8.89
C PHE A 72 10.16 11.71 9.93
N SER A 73 8.91 12.17 9.78
CA SER A 73 7.86 11.95 10.77
C SER A 73 7.38 10.50 10.83
N SER A 74 7.50 9.75 9.75
CA SER A 74 7.16 8.32 9.70
C SER A 74 8.18 7.40 10.36
N ALA A 75 9.33 7.91 10.76
CA ALA A 75 10.51 7.14 11.17
C ALA A 75 11.21 6.34 10.04
N GLU A 76 10.80 6.51 8.78
CA GLU A 76 11.49 5.93 7.61
C GLU A 76 12.99 6.30 7.60
N PHE A 77 13.32 7.54 7.94
CA PHE A 77 14.71 7.99 8.07
C PHE A 77 15.53 7.13 9.04
N HIS A 78 14.96 6.79 10.20
CA HIS A 78 15.64 5.98 11.21
C HIS A 78 15.80 4.53 10.76
N LEU A 79 14.78 3.98 10.11
CA LEU A 79 14.87 2.66 9.49
C LEU A 79 16.03 2.62 8.49
N LEU A 80 16.12 3.58 7.57
CA LEU A 80 17.19 3.61 6.55
C LEU A 80 18.59 3.86 7.14
N ARG A 81 18.67 4.67 8.20
CA ARG A 81 19.94 4.97 8.87
C ARG A 81 20.49 3.81 9.68
N HIS A 82 19.60 3.02 10.28
CA HIS A 82 19.96 1.95 11.22
C HIS A 82 19.65 0.54 10.70
N SER A 83 19.16 0.41 9.47
CA SER A 83 18.98 -0.90 8.84
C SER A 83 20.34 -1.59 8.79
N PRO A 84 20.52 -2.74 9.45
CA PRO A 84 21.73 -3.52 9.29
C PRO A 84 21.78 -4.02 7.84
N ALA A 85 22.77 -3.57 7.06
CA ALA A 85 23.13 -4.26 5.81
C ALA A 85 23.72 -5.64 6.18
N PRO A 86 23.54 -6.74 5.40
CA PRO A 86 22.78 -6.97 4.17
C PRO A 86 21.65 -8.04 4.33
N THR A 87 21.15 -8.31 5.54
CA THR A 87 20.24 -9.45 5.79
C THR A 87 18.77 -9.17 5.53
N LEU A 88 18.36 -7.91 5.37
CA LEU A 88 16.98 -7.57 5.01
C LEU A 88 16.89 -7.35 3.48
N PRO A 89 16.34 -8.29 2.70
CA PRO A 89 16.14 -8.10 1.27
C PRO A 89 14.97 -7.13 1.07
N GLU A 90 15.27 -5.90 0.64
CA GLU A 90 14.31 -4.84 0.29
C GLU A 90 13.51 -4.24 1.48
N THR A 91 13.66 -2.92 1.70
CA THR A 91 12.98 -2.21 2.80
C THR A 91 11.70 -1.47 2.38
N SER A 92 11.33 -1.52 1.09
CA SER A 92 10.21 -0.75 0.54
C SER A 92 8.89 -0.98 1.27
N ASP A 93 8.55 -2.23 1.61
CA ASP A 93 7.34 -2.56 2.37
C ASP A 93 7.36 -2.02 3.80
N LEU A 94 8.50 -2.07 4.48
CA LEU A 94 8.65 -1.50 5.83
C LEU A 94 8.55 0.02 5.80
N ARG A 95 9.16 0.66 4.80
CA ARG A 95 9.08 2.11 4.60
C ARG A 95 7.66 2.55 4.28
N LEU A 96 6.97 1.83 3.41
CA LEU A 96 5.56 2.05 3.11
C LEU A 96 4.69 1.86 4.36
N SER A 97 4.95 0.81 5.14
CA SER A 97 4.24 0.51 6.39
C SER A 97 4.43 1.62 7.42
N LEU A 98 5.65 2.13 7.61
CA LEU A 98 5.94 3.26 8.50
C LEU A 98 5.21 4.55 8.07
N ARG A 99 5.18 4.84 6.76
CA ARG A 99 4.43 5.97 6.20
C ARG A 99 2.94 5.84 6.50
N LEU A 100 2.35 4.66 6.26
CA LEU A 100 0.94 4.38 6.56
C LEU A 100 0.64 4.45 8.05
N LEU A 101 1.47 3.86 8.90
CA LEU A 101 1.32 3.87 10.35
C LEU A 101 1.27 5.30 10.88
N HIS A 102 2.21 6.15 10.46
CA HIS A 102 2.21 7.57 10.83
C HIS A 102 0.95 8.32 10.37
N LEU A 103 0.47 8.05 9.16
CA LEU A 103 -0.79 8.61 8.67
C LEU A 103 -1.98 8.12 9.52
N PHE A 104 -2.08 6.82 9.78
CA PHE A 104 -3.15 6.23 10.59
C PHE A 104 -3.16 6.74 12.03
N GLU A 105 -2.00 6.98 12.63
CA GLU A 105 -1.85 7.62 13.95
C GLU A 105 -2.34 9.07 13.92
N THR A 106 -1.86 9.85 12.95
CA THR A 106 -2.24 11.26 12.77
C THR A 106 -3.75 11.40 12.59
N LEU A 107 -4.35 10.43 11.90
CA LEU A 107 -5.78 10.36 11.60
C LEU A 107 -6.60 9.64 12.69
N ARG A 108 -5.95 9.14 13.75
CA ARG A 108 -6.57 8.41 14.87
C ARG A 108 -7.43 7.23 14.42
N LEU A 109 -6.92 6.46 13.45
CA LEU A 109 -7.61 5.27 12.91
C LEU A 109 -7.40 4.01 13.74
N PHE A 110 -6.52 4.05 14.75
CA PHE A 110 -6.38 2.98 15.73
C PHE A 110 -7.35 3.22 16.88
N SER A 111 -8.26 2.27 17.11
CA SER A 111 -9.03 2.21 18.37
C SER A 111 -8.43 1.13 19.26
N ARG A 112 -8.35 1.40 20.57
CA ARG A 112 -7.82 0.46 21.57
C ARG A 112 -8.63 -0.84 21.67
N ASP A 113 -9.90 -0.78 21.27
CA ASP A 113 -10.87 -1.88 21.41
C ASP A 113 -11.26 -2.51 20.05
N SER A 114 -10.73 -2.02 18.93
CA SER A 114 -11.06 -2.56 17.60
C SER A 114 -10.14 -3.70 17.22
N ALA A 115 -10.71 -4.81 16.72
CA ALA A 115 -9.95 -5.85 16.07
C ALA A 115 -9.09 -5.27 14.93
N LEU A 116 -7.81 -5.64 14.86
CA LEU A 116 -6.86 -5.19 13.84
C LEU A 116 -7.05 -5.91 12.49
N ASP A 117 -8.26 -6.38 12.20
CA ASP A 117 -8.60 -7.07 10.95
C ASP A 117 -8.72 -6.08 9.78
N ARG A 118 -9.10 -4.84 10.09
CA ARG A 118 -9.15 -3.74 9.12
C ARG A 118 -8.64 -2.43 9.72
N ILE A 119 -7.88 -1.67 8.93
CA ILE A 119 -7.45 -0.31 9.30
C ILE A 119 -7.88 0.63 8.17
N GLY A 120 -8.67 1.66 8.50
CA GLY A 120 -9.23 2.56 7.48
C GLY A 120 -10.14 1.84 6.46
N GLY A 121 -10.68 0.67 6.78
CA GLY A 121 -11.47 -0.15 5.86
C GLY A 121 -10.65 -1.04 4.91
N LEU A 122 -9.32 -0.97 4.95
CA LEU A 122 -8.42 -1.89 4.24
C LEU A 122 -8.19 -3.15 5.08
N MET A 123 -8.10 -4.32 4.43
CA MET A 123 -7.87 -5.60 5.10
C MET A 123 -6.44 -5.70 5.60
N THR A 124 -6.22 -6.27 6.79
CA THR A 124 -4.86 -6.61 7.22
C THR A 124 -4.51 -8.06 6.90
N ASN A 125 -5.49 -8.98 6.92
CA ASN A 125 -5.27 -10.43 6.91
C ASN A 125 -4.26 -10.92 7.96
N ARG A 126 -4.08 -10.15 9.05
CA ARG A 126 -3.08 -10.44 10.10
C ARG A 126 -3.25 -11.85 10.67
N ALA A 127 -4.50 -12.26 10.95
CA ALA A 127 -4.79 -13.57 11.51
C ALA A 127 -4.40 -14.73 10.57
N GLU A 128 -4.54 -14.56 9.26
CA GLU A 128 -4.16 -15.57 8.27
C GLU A 128 -2.64 -15.59 8.07
N LEU A 129 -2.01 -14.42 7.93
CA LEU A 129 -0.56 -14.29 7.68
C LEU A 129 0.30 -14.68 8.89
N LEU A 130 -0.24 -14.56 10.11
CA LEU A 130 0.44 -14.95 11.35
C LEU A 130 -0.03 -16.29 11.91
N ARG A 131 -0.95 -16.99 11.21
CA ARG A 131 -1.42 -18.31 11.65
C ARG A 131 -0.22 -19.25 11.70
N LYS A 132 0.14 -19.67 12.91
CA LYS A 132 0.94 -20.88 13.08
C LYS A 132 -0.01 -22.04 12.79
N GLU A 133 0.23 -22.81 11.73
CA GLU A 133 -0.49 -24.06 11.55
C GLU A 133 -0.09 -25.01 12.68
N ILE A 134 -0.83 -24.98 13.79
CA ILE A 134 -0.83 -26.06 14.75
C ILE A 134 -1.80 -27.10 14.20
N GLN A 135 -1.39 -27.82 13.15
CA GLN A 135 -1.96 -29.14 12.88
C GLN A 135 -1.00 -30.15 13.46
N GLU A 136 -1.43 -30.81 14.54
CA GLU A 136 -0.64 -31.76 15.33
C GLU A 136 -0.13 -32.99 14.54
N ASP A 137 -0.33 -33.07 13.21
CA ASP A 137 0.09 -34.21 12.38
C ASP A 137 0.51 -33.83 10.93
N MET A 138 0.76 -32.54 10.61
CA MET A 138 1.41 -32.17 9.34
C MET A 138 2.63 -31.29 9.61
N GLU A 139 3.77 -31.65 9.03
CA GLU A 139 4.96 -30.77 8.96
C GLU A 139 4.50 -29.40 8.43
N THR A 140 4.64 -28.37 9.26
CA THR A 140 4.41 -26.98 8.85
C THR A 140 5.21 -26.71 7.59
N CYS A 141 4.57 -26.21 6.54
CA CYS A 141 5.27 -25.82 5.33
C CYS A 141 6.28 -24.72 5.68
N GLU A 142 7.58 -24.99 5.46
CA GLU A 142 8.70 -24.10 5.81
C GLU A 142 8.48 -22.65 5.31
N GLU A 143 7.79 -22.49 4.17
CA GLU A 143 7.48 -21.19 3.57
C GLU A 143 6.58 -20.30 4.44
N TYR A 144 5.57 -20.85 5.14
CA TYR A 144 4.66 -20.05 5.98
C TYR A 144 5.33 -19.60 7.28
N GLU A 145 6.16 -20.47 7.87
CA GLU A 145 6.94 -20.11 9.05
C GLU A 145 7.91 -18.97 8.72
N GLU A 146 8.58 -19.05 7.57
CA GLU A 146 9.46 -18.00 7.05
C GLU A 146 8.72 -16.66 6.84
N VAL A 147 7.52 -16.68 6.26
CA VAL A 147 6.70 -15.46 6.09
C VAL A 147 6.32 -14.85 7.44
N SER A 148 5.84 -15.66 8.38
CA SER A 148 5.40 -15.16 9.69
C SER A 148 6.56 -14.57 10.50
N GLU A 149 7.75 -15.19 10.45
CA GLU A 149 8.94 -14.68 11.11
C GLU A 149 9.47 -13.39 10.44
N ARG A 150 9.46 -13.31 9.10
CA ARG A 150 9.78 -12.08 8.39
C ARG A 150 8.86 -10.93 8.76
N ILE A 151 7.55 -11.19 8.93
CA ILE A 151 6.59 -10.18 9.40
C ILE A 151 6.95 -9.72 10.82
N ARG A 152 7.24 -10.65 11.74
CA ARG A 152 7.62 -10.31 13.12
C ARG A 152 8.92 -9.52 13.18
N GLU A 153 9.92 -9.89 12.38
CA GLU A 153 11.19 -9.17 12.30
C GLU A 153 11.00 -7.76 11.71
N GLY A 154 10.24 -7.64 10.63
CA GLY A 154 9.87 -6.36 10.05
C GLY A 154 9.15 -5.45 11.05
N ALA A 155 8.18 -6.01 11.79
CA ALA A 155 7.45 -5.28 12.82
C ALA A 155 8.37 -4.78 13.94
N ARG A 156 9.31 -5.61 14.41
CA ARG A 156 10.34 -5.19 15.38
C ARG A 156 11.23 -4.07 14.83
N ALA A 157 11.65 -4.15 13.57
CA ALA A 157 12.45 -3.11 12.92
C ALA A 157 11.68 -1.78 12.81
N MET A 158 10.39 -1.83 12.45
CA MET A 158 9.51 -0.67 12.42
C MET A 158 9.35 -0.05 13.81
N ALA A 159 9.10 -0.87 14.84
CA ALA A 159 8.94 -0.40 16.21
C ALA A 159 10.24 0.24 16.74
N ALA A 160 11.40 -0.35 16.44
CA ALA A 160 12.70 0.23 16.77
C ALA A 160 12.92 1.59 16.10
N ALA A 161 12.60 1.71 14.81
CA ALA A 161 12.70 2.98 14.08
C ALA A 161 11.81 4.07 14.70
N ARG A 162 10.56 3.75 15.07
CA ARG A 162 9.63 4.68 15.75
C ARG A 162 10.17 5.14 17.10
N ARG A 163 10.71 4.24 17.92
CA ARG A 163 11.34 4.60 19.20
C ARG A 163 12.51 5.55 19.02
N MET A 164 13.36 5.32 18.01
CA MET A 164 14.46 6.23 17.70
C MET A 164 13.98 7.63 17.30
N ARG A 165 12.90 7.72 16.50
CA ARG A 165 12.25 8.99 16.15
C ARG A 165 11.74 9.71 17.41
N ASP A 166 11.15 8.95 18.34
CA ASP A 166 10.54 9.48 19.57
C ASP A 166 11.57 9.72 20.69
N GLY A 167 12.86 9.43 20.46
CA GLY A 167 13.94 9.60 21.44
C GLY A 167 13.90 8.59 22.60
N LEU A 168 13.23 7.45 22.42
CA LEU A 168 13.09 6.39 23.42
C LEU A 168 14.28 5.42 23.37
N ASN A 169 14.65 4.85 24.53
CA ASN A 169 15.78 3.92 24.65
C ASN A 169 15.46 2.56 23.99
N LEU A 170 16.44 1.98 23.28
CA LEU A 170 16.29 0.73 22.52
C LEU A 170 16.38 -0.54 23.40
N GLU A 171 16.90 -0.43 24.63
CA GLU A 171 17.17 -1.60 25.49
C GLU A 171 15.93 -2.26 26.11
N SER A 172 14.71 -1.69 26.03
CA SER A 172 13.47 -2.38 26.47
C SER A 172 12.86 -3.34 25.44
N SER A 173 13.55 -3.57 24.31
CA SER A 173 12.98 -4.06 23.05
C SER A 173 12.67 -5.56 22.95
N LEU A 174 13.01 -6.39 23.94
CA LEU A 174 12.90 -7.85 23.76
C LEU A 174 11.49 -8.43 23.99
N ALA A 175 10.54 -7.64 24.52
CA ALA A 175 9.20 -8.16 24.87
C ALA A 175 8.06 -7.15 24.68
N GLU A 176 8.17 -6.21 23.75
CA GLU A 176 7.09 -5.26 23.48
C GLU A 176 6.16 -5.75 22.37
N ASP A 177 4.86 -5.55 22.62
CA ASP A 177 3.78 -5.86 21.69
C ASP A 177 3.91 -5.03 20.41
N CYS A 178 4.27 -5.68 19.31
CA CYS A 178 4.38 -5.09 17.98
C CYS A 178 3.10 -5.30 17.14
N ALA A 179 1.94 -5.59 17.78
CA ALA A 179 0.71 -5.92 17.07
C ALA A 179 0.27 -4.85 16.07
N VAL A 180 0.52 -3.57 16.36
CA VAL A 180 0.17 -2.46 15.45
C VAL A 180 1.08 -2.47 14.22
N GLU A 181 2.38 -2.60 14.40
CA GLU A 181 3.35 -2.72 13.31
C GLU A 181 3.08 -3.96 12.45
N GLU A 182 2.83 -5.11 13.09
CA GLU A 182 2.43 -6.33 12.40
C GLU A 182 1.16 -6.12 11.57
N ALA A 183 0.12 -5.49 12.14
CA ALA A 183 -1.13 -5.26 11.45
C ALA A 183 -0.98 -4.34 10.22
N VAL A 184 -0.15 -3.29 10.33
CA VAL A 184 0.11 -2.39 9.19
C VAL A 184 0.99 -3.06 8.14
N LEU A 185 1.98 -3.84 8.54
CA LEU A 185 2.80 -4.61 7.60
C LEU A 185 1.96 -5.66 6.86
N CYS A 186 1.10 -6.40 7.56
CA CYS A 186 0.16 -7.34 6.96
C CYS A 186 -0.82 -6.62 6.00
N LEU A 187 -1.26 -5.40 6.34
CA LEU A 187 -2.05 -4.57 5.44
C LEU A 187 -1.30 -4.21 4.16
N VAL A 188 -0.01 -3.86 4.25
CA VAL A 188 0.83 -3.61 3.07
C VAL A 188 0.93 -4.87 2.22
N LEU A 189 1.30 -6.01 2.81
CA LEU A 189 1.40 -7.29 2.09
C LEU A 189 0.09 -7.72 1.43
N THR A 190 -1.05 -7.30 2.00
CA THR A 190 -2.38 -7.64 1.48
C THR A 190 -2.87 -6.69 0.38
N ASN A 191 -2.53 -5.39 0.43
CA ASN A 191 -3.19 -4.37 -0.39
C ASN A 191 -2.23 -3.54 -1.27
N ALA A 192 -0.93 -3.63 -1.04
CA ALA A 192 0.03 -2.90 -1.84
C ALA A 192 0.06 -3.42 -3.28
N VAL A 193 0.31 -2.52 -4.22
CA VAL A 193 0.56 -2.86 -5.61
C VAL A 193 1.96 -2.42 -6.02
N GLU A 194 2.58 -3.25 -6.84
CA GLU A 194 3.83 -2.96 -7.52
C GLU A 194 3.59 -1.83 -8.53
N VAL A 195 4.28 -0.71 -8.33
CA VAL A 195 4.27 0.44 -9.22
C VAL A 195 5.27 0.20 -10.33
N GLN A 196 4.79 0.22 -11.56
CA GLN A 196 5.61 0.07 -12.75
C GLN A 196 5.81 1.41 -13.45
N ASP A 197 7.00 1.60 -14.02
CA ASP A 197 7.28 2.69 -14.93
C ASP A 197 6.68 2.45 -16.33
N ARG A 198 6.93 3.36 -17.28
CA ARG A 198 6.41 3.26 -18.65
C ARG A 198 6.98 2.10 -19.45
N THR A 199 8.08 1.51 -18.99
CA THR A 199 8.73 0.35 -19.61
C THR A 199 8.26 -0.97 -19.00
N GLY A 200 7.42 -0.91 -17.95
CA GLY A 200 6.95 -2.08 -17.21
C GLY A 200 7.90 -2.52 -16.10
N CYS A 201 8.98 -1.78 -15.84
CA CYS A 201 9.89 -2.09 -14.75
C CYS A 201 9.27 -1.68 -13.41
N SER A 202 9.35 -2.57 -12.42
CA SER A 202 8.92 -2.22 -11.07
C SER A 202 9.89 -1.22 -10.44
N VAL A 203 9.34 -0.12 -9.91
CA VAL A 203 10.09 0.98 -9.31
C VAL A 203 9.76 1.20 -7.84
N GLY A 204 8.68 0.61 -7.32
CA GLY A 204 8.30 0.70 -5.92
C GLY A 204 6.93 0.10 -5.64
N VAL A 205 6.41 0.36 -4.44
CA VAL A 205 5.13 -0.14 -3.94
C VAL A 205 4.24 1.01 -3.49
N ALA A 206 2.92 0.84 -3.61
CA ALA A 206 1.94 1.82 -3.16
C ALA A 206 0.66 1.17 -2.64
N VAL A 207 0.05 1.77 -1.61
CA VAL A 207 -1.28 1.39 -1.13
C VAL A 207 -2.26 2.49 -1.50
N TYR A 208 -3.38 2.10 -2.13
CA TYR A 208 -4.46 2.99 -2.49
C TYR A 208 -5.63 2.84 -1.52
N GLY A 209 -6.54 3.81 -1.52
CA GLY A 209 -7.72 3.74 -0.68
C GLY A 209 -8.77 2.74 -1.18
N PRO A 210 -9.88 2.59 -0.44
CA PRO A 210 -11.01 1.72 -0.76
C PRO A 210 -11.54 1.81 -2.20
N ARG A 211 -11.39 2.96 -2.89
CA ARG A 211 -11.79 3.13 -4.29
C ARG A 211 -11.07 2.18 -5.25
N PHE A 212 -9.89 1.69 -4.87
CA PHE A 212 -9.12 0.70 -5.61
C PHE A 212 -9.02 -0.63 -4.85
N SER A 213 -8.66 -0.60 -3.57
CA SER A 213 -8.38 -1.82 -2.79
C SER A 213 -9.59 -2.70 -2.46
N TRP A 214 -10.81 -2.29 -2.84
CA TRP A 214 -12.02 -3.13 -2.74
C TRP A 214 -12.44 -3.77 -4.07
N ILE A 215 -11.64 -3.61 -5.12
CA ILE A 215 -11.88 -4.24 -6.42
C ILE A 215 -11.32 -5.66 -6.35
N ASN A 216 -12.18 -6.66 -6.48
CA ASN A 216 -11.79 -8.06 -6.32
C ASN A 216 -10.96 -8.60 -7.49
N HIS A 217 -10.27 -9.70 -7.20
CA HIS A 217 -9.54 -10.49 -8.17
C HIS A 217 -10.47 -11.28 -9.11
N SER A 218 -10.08 -11.40 -10.37
CA SER A 218 -10.55 -12.44 -11.28
C SER A 218 -9.46 -12.83 -12.26
N CYS A 219 -9.36 -14.13 -12.55
CA CYS A 219 -8.55 -14.65 -13.66
C CYS A 219 -9.12 -14.32 -15.05
N SER A 220 -10.34 -13.77 -15.12
CA SER A 220 -10.95 -13.25 -16.36
C SER A 220 -11.47 -11.82 -16.11
N PRO A 221 -10.57 -10.87 -15.83
CA PRO A 221 -10.96 -9.54 -15.39
C PRO A 221 -11.75 -8.80 -16.48
N ASN A 222 -12.56 -7.83 -16.07
CA ASN A 222 -13.27 -6.93 -16.99
C ASN A 222 -12.65 -5.53 -17.04
N SER A 223 -11.67 -5.27 -16.19
CA SER A 223 -10.90 -4.04 -16.13
C SER A 223 -9.41 -4.28 -15.90
N SER A 224 -8.62 -3.28 -16.24
CA SER A 224 -7.20 -3.19 -15.90
C SER A 224 -6.89 -1.79 -15.37
N TYR A 225 -5.69 -1.60 -14.83
CA TYR A 225 -5.22 -0.31 -14.37
C TYR A 225 -3.81 -0.01 -14.89
N TRP A 226 -3.43 1.26 -14.88
CA TRP A 226 -2.05 1.70 -15.10
C TRP A 226 -1.71 2.88 -14.21
N PHE A 227 -0.41 3.14 -14.10
CA PHE A 227 0.13 4.25 -13.33
C PHE A 227 0.38 5.48 -14.22
N SER A 228 0.13 6.65 -13.66
CA SER A 228 0.51 7.94 -14.21
C SER A 228 1.27 8.73 -13.16
N THR A 229 2.52 9.03 -13.45
CA THR A 229 3.40 9.89 -12.63
C THR A 229 3.27 11.38 -12.98
N VAL A 230 2.45 11.72 -13.99
CA VAL A 230 2.24 13.10 -14.45
C VAL A 230 1.00 13.69 -13.76
N PRO A 231 1.08 14.91 -13.20
CA PRO A 231 -0.10 15.61 -12.67
C PRO A 231 -1.15 15.77 -13.76
N SER A 232 -2.37 15.30 -13.50
CA SER A 232 -3.45 15.32 -14.49
C SER A 232 -4.24 16.62 -14.34
N SER A 233 -4.27 17.49 -15.36
CA SER A 233 -5.16 18.67 -15.39
C SER A 233 -6.56 18.36 -15.93
N GLY A 234 -6.95 17.09 -15.96
CA GLY A 234 -8.18 16.62 -16.59
C GLY A 234 -9.42 16.93 -15.75
N ALA A 235 -10.50 17.39 -16.41
CA ALA A 235 -11.81 17.60 -15.79
C ALA A 235 -12.24 16.38 -14.97
N ALA A 236 -12.72 16.64 -13.76
CA ALA A 236 -13.15 15.62 -12.81
C ALA A 236 -14.24 14.73 -13.44
N SER A 237 -13.83 13.56 -13.93
CA SER A 237 -14.75 12.50 -14.30
C SER A 237 -15.47 12.05 -13.03
N SER A 238 -16.81 12.06 -13.04
CA SER A 238 -17.60 11.41 -12.01
C SER A 238 -17.21 9.92 -11.98
N GLY A 239 -16.79 9.42 -10.83
CA GLY A 239 -16.41 8.01 -10.70
C GLY A 239 -17.55 7.11 -11.15
N LEU A 240 -17.28 6.18 -12.06
CA LEU A 240 -18.28 5.26 -12.65
C LEU A 240 -18.44 3.98 -11.83
N ILE A 241 -17.88 3.98 -10.61
CA ILE A 241 -17.82 2.82 -9.73
C ILE A 241 -18.22 3.23 -8.32
N HIS A 242 -18.90 2.32 -7.62
CA HIS A 242 -19.33 2.53 -6.24
C HIS A 242 -19.17 1.24 -5.43
N PRO A 243 -18.95 1.36 -4.11
CA PRO A 243 -18.95 0.20 -3.24
C PRO A 243 -20.38 -0.36 -3.10
N LYS A 244 -20.51 -1.69 -3.11
CA LYS A 244 -21.70 -2.41 -2.67
C LYS A 244 -21.31 -3.36 -1.52
N PRO A 245 -22.04 -3.35 -0.40
CA PRO A 245 -21.91 -4.38 0.62
C PRO A 245 -22.20 -5.74 0.01
N THR A 246 -21.39 -6.74 0.33
CA THR A 246 -21.66 -8.13 -0.06
C THR A 246 -22.73 -8.65 0.90
N ASP A 247 -23.94 -8.94 0.38
CA ASP A 247 -25.01 -9.57 1.16
C ASP A 247 -24.61 -11.02 1.46
N GLY A 248 -24.18 -11.32 2.69
CA GLY A 248 -23.88 -12.71 3.06
C GLY A 248 -23.10 -12.94 4.35
N ASP A 249 -22.31 -11.98 4.82
CA ASP A 249 -21.42 -12.23 5.97
C ASP A 249 -21.98 -11.62 7.27
N ASN A 250 -23.10 -12.19 7.74
CA ASN A 250 -23.70 -11.89 9.04
C ASN A 250 -22.97 -12.58 10.20
N ARG A 251 -21.76 -13.13 9.98
CA ARG A 251 -21.01 -13.89 10.99
C ARG A 251 -19.81 -13.16 11.61
N ASN A 252 -19.41 -11.99 11.12
CA ASN A 252 -18.53 -11.08 11.85
C ASN A 252 -19.24 -9.74 12.11
N GLY A 253 -20.02 -9.72 13.19
CA GLY A 253 -20.68 -8.51 13.68
C GLY A 253 -19.68 -7.51 14.27
N SER A 254 -19.19 -6.60 13.44
CA SER A 254 -18.78 -5.20 13.75
C SER A 254 -18.09 -4.67 12.48
N GLU A 255 -18.50 -3.66 11.72
CA GLU A 255 -19.29 -2.48 11.94
C GLU A 255 -19.76 -2.02 10.53
N LEU A 256 -21.06 -1.81 10.33
CA LEU A 256 -21.53 -0.83 9.32
C LEU A 256 -21.04 0.61 9.66
N ILE A 257 -20.45 0.78 10.84
CA ILE A 257 -20.09 2.00 11.56
C ILE A 257 -18.62 2.38 11.33
N ASN A 258 -18.14 2.43 10.08
CA ASN A 258 -17.06 3.37 9.72
C ASN A 258 -16.74 3.37 8.23
N THR A 259 -17.15 2.36 7.47
CA THR A 259 -16.79 2.25 6.04
C THR A 259 -17.22 3.45 5.21
N LYS A 260 -18.34 4.12 5.49
CA LYS A 260 -18.71 5.38 4.80
C LYS A 260 -17.81 6.56 5.19
N ILE A 261 -17.39 6.63 6.46
CA ILE A 261 -16.50 7.68 6.98
C ILE A 261 -15.09 7.42 6.47
N SER A 262 -14.53 6.22 6.66
CA SER A 262 -13.23 5.80 6.13
C SER A 262 -13.16 5.86 4.61
N PHE A 263 -14.22 5.48 3.87
CA PHE A 263 -14.26 5.61 2.41
C PHE A 263 -14.26 7.09 2.00
N LYS A 264 -15.12 7.93 2.57
CA LYS A 264 -15.16 9.36 2.25
C LYS A 264 -13.86 10.07 2.66
N PHE A 265 -13.26 9.65 3.77
CA PHE A 265 -12.10 10.27 4.41
C PHE A 265 -10.76 9.86 3.78
N LEU A 266 -10.56 8.56 3.47
CA LEU A 266 -9.40 8.12 2.68
C LEU A 266 -9.52 8.56 1.21
N SER A 267 -10.74 8.69 0.69
CA SER A 267 -10.97 9.31 -0.63
C SER A 267 -10.78 10.83 -0.62
N SER A 268 -10.77 11.45 0.56
CA SER A 268 -10.50 12.88 0.77
C SER A 268 -9.19 13.11 1.50
N LEU A 269 -8.33 12.09 1.63
CA LEU A 269 -7.02 12.27 2.24
C LEU A 269 -6.32 13.31 1.38
N GLY A 270 -6.08 14.48 1.96
CA GLY A 270 -5.59 15.70 1.30
C GLY A 270 -4.15 15.57 0.84
N ILE A 271 -3.84 14.46 0.16
CA ILE A 271 -2.62 14.26 -0.57
C ILE A 271 -2.72 15.21 -1.75
N GLU A 272 -1.96 16.30 -1.65
CA GLU A 272 -1.95 17.34 -2.67
C GLU A 272 -1.60 16.74 -4.04
N GLU A 273 -2.15 17.33 -5.10
CA GLU A 273 -1.86 16.91 -6.46
C GLU A 273 -0.35 16.76 -6.67
N GLY A 274 0.07 15.60 -7.18
CA GLY A 274 1.47 15.32 -7.53
C GLY A 274 2.27 14.53 -6.50
N TYR A 275 1.67 14.07 -5.40
CA TYR A 275 2.29 13.04 -4.54
C TYR A 275 1.93 11.63 -5.02
N GLY A 276 2.96 10.79 -5.16
CA GLY A 276 2.88 9.40 -5.56
C GLY A 276 2.50 9.17 -7.03
N PRO A 277 2.67 7.93 -7.53
CA PRO A 277 2.11 7.50 -8.80
C PRO A 277 0.59 7.44 -8.67
N SER A 278 -0.14 8.15 -9.55
CA SER A 278 -1.61 8.02 -9.59
C SER A 278 -2.02 6.78 -10.38
N LEU A 279 -3.15 6.17 -10.04
CA LEU A 279 -3.68 4.99 -10.71
C LEU A 279 -4.99 5.31 -11.42
N ILE A 280 -5.12 4.84 -12.67
CA ILE A 280 -6.36 4.98 -13.45
C ILE A 280 -6.84 3.58 -13.83
N ILE A 281 -8.13 3.35 -13.65
CA ILE A 281 -8.80 2.08 -13.98
C ILE A 281 -9.54 2.24 -15.30
N ARG A 282 -9.46 1.24 -16.19
CA ARG A 282 -10.15 1.23 -17.49
C ARG A 282 -10.78 -0.11 -17.78
N SER A 283 -11.91 -0.07 -18.45
CA SER A 283 -12.56 -1.26 -18.96
C SER A 283 -11.75 -1.91 -20.09
N ILE A 284 -11.60 -3.23 -20.02
CA ILE A 284 -11.03 -4.07 -21.10
C ILE A 284 -12.09 -4.96 -21.77
N LYS A 285 -13.32 -4.93 -21.24
CA LYS A 285 -14.52 -5.56 -21.78
C LYS A 285 -15.70 -4.59 -21.66
N ASN A 286 -16.82 -4.89 -22.30
CA ASN A 286 -18.07 -4.23 -21.97
C ASN A 286 -18.53 -4.70 -20.57
N ILE A 287 -19.02 -3.79 -19.74
CA ILE A 287 -19.49 -4.07 -18.38
C ILE A 287 -20.90 -3.52 -18.25
N LYS A 288 -21.85 -4.33 -17.80
CA LYS A 288 -23.23 -3.87 -17.62
C LYS A 288 -23.39 -3.12 -16.29
N GLN A 289 -24.36 -2.24 -16.24
CA GLN A 289 -24.76 -1.58 -15.01
C GLN A 289 -24.99 -2.60 -13.87
N GLY A 290 -24.38 -2.33 -12.72
CA GLY A 290 -24.49 -3.16 -11.52
C GLY A 290 -23.59 -4.40 -11.51
N GLU A 291 -22.88 -4.70 -12.60
CA GLU A 291 -21.87 -5.76 -12.60
C GLU A 291 -20.68 -5.38 -11.70
N GLU A 292 -20.04 -6.42 -11.14
CA GLU A 292 -18.85 -6.28 -10.33
C GLU A 292 -17.65 -5.88 -11.20
N LEU A 293 -16.87 -4.93 -10.71
CA LEU A 293 -15.61 -4.55 -11.28
C LEU A 293 -14.52 -5.51 -10.78
N LEU A 294 -13.78 -6.10 -11.72
CA LEU A 294 -12.77 -7.12 -11.44
C LEU A 294 -11.45 -6.79 -12.15
N ILE A 295 -10.36 -6.93 -11.40
CA ILE A 295 -8.98 -6.81 -11.90
C ILE A 295 -8.23 -8.13 -11.65
N THR A 296 -7.01 -8.26 -12.20
CA THR A 296 -6.11 -9.33 -11.79
C THR A 296 -5.13 -8.83 -10.75
N TYR A 297 -4.77 -9.70 -9.80
CA TYR A 297 -3.75 -9.45 -8.76
C TYR A 297 -2.46 -10.19 -9.08
N THR A 298 -2.53 -11.20 -9.94
CA THR A 298 -1.45 -12.10 -10.29
C THR A 298 -1.21 -12.06 -11.80
N ASP A 299 -0.03 -12.52 -12.22
CA ASP A 299 0.28 -12.70 -13.62
C ASP A 299 -0.55 -13.86 -14.21
N LEU A 300 -1.43 -13.52 -15.16
CA LEU A 300 -2.29 -14.49 -15.84
C LEU A 300 -1.53 -15.42 -16.78
N LEU A 301 -0.26 -15.15 -17.08
CA LEU A 301 0.59 -16.06 -17.84
C LEU A 301 1.09 -17.24 -17.00
N GLN A 302 1.03 -17.13 -15.66
CA GLN A 302 1.37 -18.24 -14.78
C GLN A 302 0.29 -19.34 -14.82
N PRO A 303 0.68 -20.63 -14.71
CA PRO A 303 -0.27 -21.74 -14.67
C PRO A 303 -1.26 -21.62 -13.50
N LYS A 304 -2.47 -22.18 -13.65
CA LYS A 304 -3.53 -22.11 -12.63
C LYS A 304 -3.09 -22.61 -11.24
N VAL A 305 -2.20 -23.60 -11.19
CA VAL A 305 -1.67 -24.17 -9.94
C VAL A 305 -0.75 -23.19 -9.20
N VAL A 306 -0.09 -22.26 -9.91
CA VAL A 306 0.83 -21.26 -9.33
C VAL A 306 0.09 -19.98 -8.94
N ARG A 307 -1.08 -19.73 -9.51
CA ARG A 307 -1.93 -18.56 -9.20
C ARG A 307 -2.85 -18.76 -7.98
N GLY A 308 -2.74 -19.92 -7.31
CA GLY A 308 -3.63 -20.38 -6.25
C GLY A 308 -3.41 -19.65 -4.94
#